data_AF-A0A935S5U2-F1
#
_entry.id   AF-A0A935S5U2-F1
#
_cell.length_a   1.000
_cell.length_b   1.000
_cell.length_c   1.000
_cell.angle_alpha   90.00
_cell.angle_beta   90.00
_cell.angle_gamma   90.00
#
_symmetry.space_group_name_H-M   'P 1'
#
loop_
_entity.id
_entity.type
_entity.pdbx_description
1 polymer ?
#
loop_
_entity_poly.entity_id
_entity_poly.type
_entity_poly.pdbx_seq_one_letter_code
_entity_poly.pdbx_strand_id
1 'polypeptide(L)'
;MNTSGNEIFPFITDDNLLYFASDGLEGLGGLDVYETKLKEGLPTRVYNIGKPVNSDHDDFAYYVYGDQKMYPVNGFVSSNRKNGGMDDDVYIMQVLRKVSRGKNVTFLLKDKDSGEMLPNVKLRLNGDTGTTNDKGEFAFLIEDDIDYKIAANKEKYFDNTDSLNAKSSELDEFTKTILLEKDPNLSFLAFVTDAKTNEGLSDVKIRIKDLFTKQVFDSSLTSPVGEYRKSLAGRKIGDKLAYEITLEKKGYVTNVLNYTAGN
;
A
#
# COMPACT_ATOMS: atom_id res chain seq x y z
N MET A 1 24.20 -15.54 -2.11
CA MET A 1 23.42 -15.37 -0.87
C MET A 1 24.29 -15.88 0.27
N ASN A 2 24.01 -15.51 1.52
CA ASN A 2 24.80 -15.97 2.67
C ASN A 2 23.83 -16.33 3.79
N THR A 3 23.21 -17.50 3.69
CA THR A 3 22.32 -18.01 4.75
C THR A 3 23.13 -18.81 5.77
N SER A 4 22.47 -19.38 6.77
CA SER A 4 23.11 -20.34 7.68
C SER A 4 23.33 -21.72 7.05
N GLY A 5 22.73 -21.99 5.88
CA GLY A 5 22.89 -23.22 5.12
C GLY A 5 23.97 -23.12 4.04
N ASN A 6 23.98 -24.12 3.16
CA ASN A 6 24.85 -24.24 2.01
C ASN A 6 24.18 -23.64 0.77
N GLU A 7 24.81 -22.64 0.16
CA GLU A 7 24.43 -22.16 -1.17
C GLU A 7 25.39 -22.70 -2.23
N ILE A 8 24.89 -23.55 -3.11
CA ILE A 8 25.73 -24.32 -4.04
C ILE A 8 25.12 -24.37 -5.46
N PHE A 9 25.95 -24.74 -6.43
CA PHE A 9 25.59 -24.87 -7.85
C PHE A 9 24.97 -23.62 -8.50
N PRO A 10 25.65 -22.46 -8.48
CA PRO A 10 25.14 -21.26 -9.11
C PRO A 10 25.13 -21.38 -10.65
N PHE A 11 24.05 -20.89 -11.27
CA PHE A 11 23.92 -20.74 -12.70
C PHE A 11 23.26 -19.40 -13.02
N ILE A 12 23.82 -18.61 -13.94
CA ILE A 12 23.28 -17.29 -14.30
C ILE A 12 22.83 -17.32 -15.75
N THR A 13 21.61 -16.85 -16.01
CA THR A 13 21.08 -16.66 -17.37
C THR A 13 21.55 -15.36 -18.00
N ASP A 14 21.43 -15.25 -19.33
CA ASP A 14 21.71 -14.02 -20.08
C ASP A 14 20.84 -12.84 -19.62
N ASP A 15 19.67 -13.13 -19.05
CA ASP A 15 18.75 -12.17 -18.46
C ASP A 15 19.10 -11.84 -16.98
N ASN A 16 20.30 -12.14 -16.48
CA ASN A 16 20.70 -11.86 -15.08
C ASN A 16 19.80 -12.53 -14.02
N LEU A 17 19.22 -13.70 -14.30
CA LEU A 17 18.60 -14.54 -13.27
C LEU A 17 19.64 -15.53 -12.75
N LEU A 18 19.94 -15.46 -11.46
CA LEU A 18 20.78 -16.41 -10.75
C LEU A 18 19.90 -17.53 -10.19
N TYR A 19 20.16 -18.74 -10.65
CA TYR A 19 19.67 -19.98 -10.07
C TYR A 19 20.73 -20.58 -9.16
N PHE A 20 20.34 -21.11 -8.01
CA PHE A 20 21.25 -21.80 -7.08
C PHE A 20 20.46 -22.77 -6.20
N ALA A 21 21.12 -23.77 -5.64
CA ALA A 21 20.51 -24.66 -4.66
C ALA A 21 20.84 -24.20 -3.24
N SER A 22 19.89 -24.36 -2.31
CA SER A 22 20.09 -24.05 -0.88
C SER A 22 19.32 -24.99 0.03
N ASP A 23 19.92 -25.34 1.17
CA ASP A 23 19.30 -26.07 2.30
C ASP A 23 19.05 -25.14 3.52
N GLY A 24 19.33 -23.84 3.37
CA GLY A 24 19.20 -22.82 4.42
C GLY A 24 17.94 -21.95 4.31
N LEU A 25 17.10 -22.20 3.31
CA LEU A 25 15.87 -21.46 3.02
C LEU A 25 14.64 -22.39 3.10
N GLU A 26 13.46 -21.80 3.30
CA GLU A 26 12.20 -22.57 3.28
C GLU A 26 11.94 -23.16 1.90
N GLY A 27 11.84 -24.49 1.84
CA GLY A 27 11.69 -25.26 0.62
C GLY A 27 10.86 -26.52 0.78
N LEU A 28 10.94 -27.41 -0.21
CA LEU A 28 10.16 -28.64 -0.29
C LEU A 28 10.94 -29.86 0.20
N GLY A 29 12.27 -29.84 0.13
CA GLY A 29 13.15 -30.97 0.40
C GLY A 29 14.38 -30.59 1.22
N GLY A 30 15.52 -31.23 0.93
CA GLY A 30 16.79 -30.92 1.58
C GLY A 30 17.47 -29.72 0.91
N LEU A 31 18.07 -29.96 -0.26
CA LEU A 31 18.45 -28.91 -1.20
C LEU A 31 17.28 -28.59 -2.12
N ASP A 32 16.95 -27.31 -2.25
CA ASP A 32 15.97 -26.83 -3.20
C ASP A 32 16.62 -25.83 -4.17
N VAL A 33 16.18 -25.82 -5.44
CA VAL A 33 16.58 -24.79 -6.40
C VAL A 33 15.78 -23.50 -6.14
N TYR A 34 16.50 -22.39 -6.06
CA TYR A 34 15.96 -21.04 -5.95
C TYR A 34 16.41 -20.19 -7.14
N GLU A 35 15.64 -19.14 -7.43
CA GLU A 35 15.99 -18.10 -8.39
C GLU A 35 16.01 -16.71 -7.75
N THR A 36 16.89 -15.84 -8.22
CA THR A 36 16.88 -14.42 -7.88
C THR A 36 17.32 -13.58 -9.06
N LYS A 37 16.70 -12.41 -9.26
CA LYS A 37 17.16 -11.43 -10.23
C LYS A 37 18.38 -10.72 -9.66
N LEU A 38 19.45 -10.62 -10.43
CA LEU A 38 20.59 -9.77 -10.12
C LEU A 38 20.34 -8.34 -10.61
N LYS A 39 20.50 -7.37 -9.72
CA LYS A 39 20.51 -5.94 -10.04
C LYS A 39 21.86 -5.37 -9.62
N GLU A 40 22.60 -4.82 -10.59
CA GLU A 40 23.96 -4.29 -10.35
C GLU A 40 24.89 -5.34 -9.70
N GLY A 41 24.73 -6.60 -10.08
CA GLY A 41 25.50 -7.73 -9.54
C GLY A 41 25.07 -8.21 -8.15
N LEU A 42 24.11 -7.55 -7.51
CA LEU A 42 23.56 -7.95 -6.21
C LEU A 42 22.27 -8.74 -6.37
N PRO A 43 22.07 -9.83 -5.59
CA PRO A 43 20.80 -10.54 -5.57
C PRO A 43 19.68 -9.64 -5.04
N THR A 44 18.49 -9.79 -5.60
CA THR A 44 17.27 -9.16 -5.10
C THR A 44 16.51 -10.16 -4.22
N ARG A 45 15.21 -10.35 -4.42
CA ARG A 45 14.44 -11.37 -3.70
C ARG A 45 14.74 -12.75 -4.26
N VAL A 46 14.74 -13.75 -3.38
CA VAL A 46 14.96 -15.15 -3.69
C VAL A 46 13.62 -15.88 -3.70
N TYR A 47 13.37 -16.70 -4.72
CA TYR A 47 12.16 -17.49 -4.89
C TYR A 47 12.51 -18.97 -5.00
N ASN A 48 11.86 -19.83 -4.21
CA ASN A 48 11.87 -21.28 -4.46
C ASN A 48 11.12 -21.52 -5.78
N ILE A 49 11.74 -22.19 -6.76
CA ILE A 49 11.12 -22.34 -8.09
C ILE A 49 10.00 -23.40 -8.12
N GLY A 50 9.90 -24.21 -7.06
CA GLY A 50 8.81 -25.13 -6.81
C GLY A 50 8.77 -26.34 -7.74
N LYS A 51 7.67 -27.09 -7.67
CA LYS A 51 7.41 -28.26 -8.52
C LYS A 51 7.19 -27.85 -9.98
N PRO A 52 7.58 -28.69 -10.96
CA PRO A 52 8.17 -30.03 -10.80
C PRO A 52 9.70 -30.04 -10.68
N VAL A 53 10.36 -28.87 -10.64
CA VAL A 53 11.83 -28.83 -10.57
C VAL A 53 12.28 -29.23 -9.17
N ASN A 54 11.69 -28.66 -8.13
CA ASN A 54 11.90 -29.10 -6.75
C ASN A 54 10.93 -30.21 -6.37
N SER A 55 11.34 -31.05 -5.44
CA SER A 55 10.72 -32.26 -4.92
C SER A 55 10.86 -32.30 -3.40
N ASP A 56 10.48 -33.39 -2.77
CA ASP A 56 10.69 -33.64 -1.33
C ASP A 56 12.08 -34.20 -0.99
N HIS A 57 13.01 -34.16 -1.95
CA HIS A 57 14.39 -34.67 -1.87
C HIS A 57 15.40 -33.55 -2.19
N ASP A 58 16.68 -33.87 -2.45
CA ASP A 58 17.67 -32.88 -2.87
C ASP A 58 17.54 -32.61 -4.38
N ASP A 59 17.47 -31.33 -4.73
CA ASP A 59 17.34 -30.82 -6.08
C ASP A 59 18.32 -29.67 -6.31
N PHE A 60 19.23 -29.85 -7.26
CA PHE A 60 20.35 -28.95 -7.43
C PHE A 60 20.94 -28.97 -8.84
N ALA A 61 22.01 -28.20 -9.08
CA ALA A 61 22.67 -28.09 -10.38
C ALA A 61 21.70 -27.79 -11.54
N TYR A 62 20.83 -26.80 -11.32
CA TYR A 62 19.94 -26.27 -12.34
C TYR A 62 20.74 -25.65 -13.48
N TYR A 63 20.43 -26.03 -14.72
CA TYR A 63 21.07 -25.48 -15.91
C TYR A 63 20.10 -25.44 -17.09
N VAL A 64 20.10 -24.35 -17.86
CA VAL A 64 19.35 -24.25 -19.13
C VAL A 64 20.28 -23.83 -20.27
N TYR A 65 19.99 -24.32 -21.47
CA TYR A 65 20.81 -24.08 -22.66
C TYR A 65 19.98 -23.72 -23.89
N GLY A 66 20.65 -23.11 -24.88
CA GLY A 66 20.01 -22.57 -26.08
C GLY A 66 19.65 -21.09 -25.93
N ASP A 67 18.80 -20.58 -26.83
CA ASP A 67 18.30 -19.21 -26.75
C ASP A 67 17.28 -19.08 -25.61
N GLN A 68 17.72 -18.53 -24.47
CA GLN A 68 16.92 -18.38 -23.26
C GLN A 68 15.76 -17.36 -23.41
N LYS A 69 15.71 -16.64 -24.54
CA LYS A 69 14.62 -15.72 -24.88
C LYS A 69 13.51 -16.40 -25.70
N MET A 70 13.75 -17.60 -26.22
CA MET A 70 12.81 -18.36 -27.04
C MET A 70 12.35 -19.63 -26.32
N TYR A 71 11.08 -19.70 -25.98
CA TYR A 71 10.50 -20.85 -25.27
C TYR A 71 9.90 -21.87 -26.25
N PRO A 72 9.96 -23.18 -25.95
CA PRO A 72 10.49 -23.77 -24.71
C PRO A 72 12.03 -23.82 -24.68
N VAL A 73 12.60 -23.64 -23.48
CA VAL A 73 14.05 -23.76 -23.24
C VAL A 73 14.32 -25.11 -22.58
N ASN A 74 15.27 -25.87 -23.09
CA ASN A 74 15.66 -27.15 -22.51
C ASN A 74 16.71 -26.95 -21.41
N GLY A 75 16.71 -27.85 -20.44
CA GLY A 75 17.66 -27.80 -19.34
C GLY A 75 17.77 -29.12 -18.59
N PHE A 76 18.58 -29.08 -17.54
CA PHE A 76 18.79 -30.19 -16.63
C PHE A 76 18.68 -29.73 -15.17
N VAL A 77 18.28 -30.66 -14.31
CA VAL A 77 18.39 -30.55 -12.85
C VAL A 77 18.90 -31.88 -12.32
N SER A 78 19.79 -31.85 -11.33
CA SER A 78 20.26 -33.05 -10.64
C SER A 78 19.42 -33.29 -9.39
N SER A 79 19.15 -34.55 -9.07
CA SER A 79 18.32 -34.89 -7.92
C SER A 79 18.45 -36.35 -7.49
N ASN A 80 18.26 -36.62 -6.19
CA ASN A 80 18.12 -37.95 -5.62
C ASN A 80 16.64 -38.38 -5.43
N ARG A 81 15.68 -37.72 -6.13
CA ARG A 81 14.22 -37.96 -6.02
C ARG A 81 13.72 -39.35 -6.43
N LYS A 82 14.55 -40.21 -7.01
CA LYS A 82 14.12 -41.53 -7.50
C LYS A 82 14.15 -42.56 -6.37
N ASN A 83 12.97 -42.91 -5.83
CA ASN A 83 12.72 -44.09 -4.98
C ASN A 83 13.79 -44.36 -3.89
N GLY A 84 14.26 -43.35 -3.16
CA GLY A 84 15.26 -43.53 -2.10
C GLY A 84 16.67 -43.84 -2.62
N GLY A 85 17.01 -43.42 -3.83
CA GLY A 85 18.36 -43.49 -4.37
C GLY A 85 19.35 -42.70 -3.52
N MET A 86 20.53 -43.27 -3.26
CA MET A 86 21.68 -42.56 -2.70
C MET A 86 22.51 -41.86 -3.79
N ASP A 87 22.07 -41.97 -5.05
CA ASP A 87 22.78 -41.47 -6.22
C ASP A 87 22.07 -40.25 -6.79
N ASP A 88 22.85 -39.26 -7.18
CA ASP A 88 22.38 -38.03 -7.82
C ASP A 88 22.17 -38.27 -9.32
N ASP A 89 20.90 -38.35 -9.73
CA ASP A 89 20.50 -38.53 -11.14
C ASP A 89 20.32 -37.18 -11.84
N VAL A 90 20.64 -37.10 -13.14
CA VAL A 90 20.39 -35.91 -13.97
C VAL A 90 19.06 -36.06 -14.72
N TYR A 91 18.14 -35.13 -14.50
CA TYR A 91 16.82 -35.07 -15.13
C TYR A 91 16.77 -34.01 -16.21
N ILE A 92 16.12 -34.31 -17.33
CA ILE A 92 15.82 -33.33 -18.37
C ILE A 92 14.56 -32.56 -17.96
N MET A 93 14.60 -31.25 -18.16
CA MET A 93 13.46 -30.37 -17.98
C MET A 93 13.26 -29.46 -19.20
N GLN A 94 12.03 -29.00 -19.37
CA GLN A 94 11.68 -27.95 -20.33
C GLN A 94 10.98 -26.81 -19.60
N VAL A 95 11.56 -25.62 -19.72
CA VAL A 95 10.90 -24.39 -19.29
C VAL A 95 9.98 -23.97 -20.43
N LEU A 96 8.67 -24.03 -20.20
CA LEU A 96 7.67 -23.85 -21.26
C LEU A 96 7.35 -22.38 -21.56
N ARG A 97 7.62 -21.50 -20.60
CA ARG A 97 7.40 -20.05 -20.69
C ARG A 97 8.32 -19.34 -19.70
N LYS A 98 8.53 -18.04 -19.93
CA LYS A 98 9.25 -17.21 -18.97
C LYS A 98 8.56 -17.25 -17.62
N VAL A 99 9.34 -17.52 -16.57
CA VAL A 99 8.90 -17.35 -15.20
C VAL A 99 8.99 -15.86 -14.90
N SER A 100 7.85 -15.18 -14.88
CA SER A 100 7.73 -13.81 -14.40
C SER A 100 7.42 -13.89 -12.90
N ARG A 101 8.30 -13.37 -12.06
CA ARG A 101 8.05 -13.22 -10.62
C ARG A 101 7.83 -11.75 -10.36
N GLY A 102 6.56 -11.37 -10.25
CA GLY A 102 6.14 -10.00 -10.03
C GLY A 102 5.93 -9.16 -11.30
N LYS A 103 5.31 -8.00 -11.11
CA LYS A 103 4.80 -7.12 -12.17
C LYS A 103 5.16 -5.67 -11.86
N ASN A 104 5.53 -4.92 -12.88
CA ASN A 104 5.75 -3.49 -12.75
C ASN A 104 4.41 -2.77 -12.76
N VAL A 105 4.10 -2.06 -11.69
CA VAL A 105 2.89 -1.25 -11.58
C VAL A 105 3.27 0.21 -11.54
N THR A 106 2.71 0.97 -12.46
CA THR A 106 2.75 2.43 -12.41
C THR A 106 1.48 2.93 -11.74
N PHE A 107 1.63 3.54 -10.57
CA PHE A 107 0.54 4.24 -9.90
C PHE A 107 0.39 5.64 -10.47
N LEU A 108 -0.82 5.99 -10.92
CA LEU A 108 -1.18 7.35 -11.35
C LEU A 108 -2.09 7.96 -10.29
N LEU A 109 -1.64 9.04 -9.66
CA LEU A 109 -2.41 9.68 -8.61
C LEU A 109 -3.05 10.94 -9.14
N LYS A 110 -4.36 11.07 -8.95
CA LYS A 110 -5.14 12.18 -9.49
C LYS A 110 -6.05 12.79 -8.44
N ASP A 111 -6.30 14.08 -8.60
CA ASP A 111 -7.39 14.76 -7.91
C ASP A 111 -8.72 14.19 -8.42
N LYS A 112 -9.60 13.79 -7.49
CA LYS A 112 -10.86 13.11 -7.81
C LYS A 112 -11.81 13.97 -8.64
N ASP A 113 -11.83 15.28 -8.42
CA ASP A 113 -12.82 16.18 -9.01
C ASP A 113 -12.30 16.84 -10.29
N SER A 114 -11.07 17.34 -10.28
CA SER A 114 -10.45 17.99 -11.43
C SER A 114 -9.78 17.01 -12.40
N GLY A 115 -9.41 15.82 -11.94
CA GLY A 115 -8.66 14.84 -12.72
C GLY A 115 -7.17 15.17 -12.89
N GLU A 116 -6.69 16.26 -12.29
CA GLU A 116 -5.29 16.69 -12.38
C GLU A 116 -4.35 15.66 -11.76
N MET A 117 -3.19 15.45 -12.38
CA MET A 117 -2.15 14.57 -11.84
C MET A 117 -1.52 15.19 -10.58
N LEU A 118 -1.31 14.37 -9.56
CA LEU A 118 -0.86 14.82 -8.24
C LEU A 118 0.61 14.42 -7.99
N PRO A 119 1.57 15.36 -8.12
CA PRO A 119 2.95 15.10 -7.74
C PRO A 119 3.11 15.10 -6.22
N ASN A 120 4.23 14.58 -5.71
CA ASN A 120 4.58 14.61 -4.28
C ASN A 120 3.52 13.97 -3.35
N VAL A 121 2.80 12.95 -3.81
CA VAL A 121 1.94 12.13 -2.95
C VAL A 121 2.78 11.04 -2.33
N LYS A 122 2.74 10.90 -1.00
CA LYS A 122 3.41 9.82 -0.27
C LYS A 122 2.56 8.56 -0.37
N LEU A 123 3.17 7.50 -0.90
CA LEU A 123 2.57 6.18 -0.98
C LEU A 123 3.24 5.24 0.02
N ARG A 124 2.46 4.37 0.63
CA ARG A 124 2.94 3.23 1.42
C ARG A 124 2.33 1.94 0.90
N LEU A 125 3.15 0.96 0.60
CA LEU A 125 2.76 -0.37 0.12
C LEU A 125 3.33 -1.41 1.08
N ASN A 126 2.49 -1.99 1.94
CA ASN A 126 2.88 -3.01 2.94
C ASN A 126 4.11 -2.69 3.82
N GLY A 127 4.54 -1.43 3.93
CA GLY A 127 5.73 -1.04 4.68
C GLY A 127 6.69 -0.21 3.85
N ASP A 128 6.82 -0.53 2.56
CA ASP A 128 7.62 0.23 1.62
C ASP A 128 6.97 1.58 1.33
N THR A 129 7.80 2.59 1.13
CA THR A 129 7.33 3.96 0.91
C THR A 129 7.87 4.54 -0.38
N GLY A 130 7.04 5.32 -1.05
CA GLY A 130 7.35 6.00 -2.30
C GLY A 130 6.76 7.41 -2.33
N THR A 131 7.18 8.20 -3.32
CA THR A 131 6.56 9.50 -3.57
C THR A 131 6.39 9.69 -5.08
N THR A 132 5.25 10.22 -5.50
CA THR A 132 4.99 10.47 -6.92
C THR A 132 5.88 11.56 -7.48
N ASN A 133 6.33 11.39 -8.72
CA ASN A 133 7.13 12.36 -9.46
C ASN A 133 6.28 13.57 -9.92
N ASP A 134 6.89 14.50 -10.67
CA ASP A 134 6.22 15.71 -11.19
C ASP A 134 5.05 15.43 -12.15
N LYS A 135 4.95 14.20 -12.67
CA LYS A 135 3.84 13.73 -13.52
C LYS A 135 2.74 13.02 -12.71
N GLY A 136 2.88 12.95 -11.39
CA GLY A 136 1.94 12.24 -10.51
C GLY A 136 2.07 10.71 -10.57
N GLU A 137 3.23 10.21 -10.98
CA GLU A 137 3.48 8.79 -11.22
C GLU A 137 4.43 8.21 -10.16
N PHE A 138 4.20 6.96 -9.77
CA PHE A 138 5.14 6.19 -8.95
C PHE A 138 5.16 4.73 -9.45
N ALA A 139 6.32 4.24 -9.85
CA ALA A 139 6.48 2.86 -10.30
C ALA A 139 6.97 1.96 -9.16
N PHE A 140 6.38 0.77 -9.05
CA PHE A 140 6.73 -0.21 -8.04
C PHE A 140 6.65 -1.62 -8.61
N LEU A 141 7.61 -2.48 -8.26
CA LEU A 141 7.56 -3.90 -8.60
C LEU A 141 6.75 -4.61 -7.51
N ILE A 142 5.60 -5.17 -7.88
CA ILE A 142 4.76 -5.98 -6.99
C ILE A 142 4.97 -7.46 -7.28
N GLU A 143 4.63 -8.33 -6.34
CA GLU A 143 4.83 -9.78 -6.44
C GLU A 143 3.48 -10.52 -6.56
N ASP A 144 3.45 -11.64 -7.28
CA ASP A 144 2.21 -12.36 -7.63
C ASP A 144 1.45 -12.94 -6.43
N ASP A 145 2.16 -13.26 -5.35
CA ASP A 145 1.60 -13.92 -4.17
C ASP A 145 1.49 -13.00 -2.95
N ILE A 146 1.57 -11.68 -3.17
CA ILE A 146 1.41 -10.68 -2.11
C ILE A 146 0.19 -9.81 -2.38
N ASP A 147 -0.67 -9.70 -1.38
CA ASP A 147 -1.72 -8.71 -1.32
C ASP A 147 -1.16 -7.40 -0.75
N TYR A 148 -0.96 -6.41 -1.61
CA TYR A 148 -0.46 -5.09 -1.24
C TYR A 148 -1.59 -4.22 -0.72
N LYS A 149 -1.45 -3.73 0.51
CA LYS A 149 -2.25 -2.62 1.06
C LYS A 149 -1.55 -1.32 0.73
N ILE A 150 -2.29 -0.43 0.08
CA ILE A 150 -1.82 0.87 -0.38
C ILE A 150 -2.42 1.93 0.53
N ALA A 151 -1.59 2.86 1.00
CA ALA A 151 -2.04 4.09 1.62
C ALA A 151 -1.40 5.28 0.89
N ALA A 152 -2.23 6.22 0.44
CA ALA A 152 -1.82 7.46 -0.22
C ALA A 152 -2.14 8.65 0.69
N ASN A 153 -1.12 9.47 0.94
CA ASN A 153 -1.21 10.67 1.77
C ASN A 153 -0.63 11.87 1.04
N LYS A 154 -1.41 12.96 0.99
CA LYS A 154 -0.98 14.25 0.45
C LYS A 154 -1.58 15.36 1.31
N GLU A 155 -0.80 16.40 1.57
CA GLU A 155 -1.28 17.58 2.30
C GLU A 155 -2.50 18.19 1.60
N LYS A 156 -3.53 18.59 2.38
CA LYS A 156 -4.81 19.15 1.90
C LYS A 156 -5.69 18.17 1.13
N TYR A 157 -5.41 16.88 1.25
CA TYR A 157 -6.25 15.80 0.73
C TYR A 157 -6.58 14.85 1.88
N PHE A 158 -7.73 14.18 1.78
CA PHE A 158 -8.04 13.06 2.66
C PHE A 158 -7.12 11.88 2.34
N ASP A 159 -6.76 11.12 3.37
CA ASP A 159 -6.06 9.86 3.21
C ASP A 159 -6.91 8.89 2.37
N ASN A 160 -6.28 8.22 1.42
CA ASN A 160 -6.91 7.18 0.62
C ASN A 160 -6.20 5.84 0.87
N THR A 161 -6.97 4.78 1.06
CA THR A 161 -6.46 3.41 1.14
C THR A 161 -7.06 2.55 0.05
N ASP A 162 -6.24 1.69 -0.55
CA ASP A 162 -6.63 0.76 -1.61
C ASP A 162 -5.86 -0.56 -1.43
N SER A 163 -6.13 -1.56 -2.26
CA SER A 163 -5.37 -2.80 -2.31
C SER A 163 -5.06 -3.25 -3.74
N LEU A 164 -4.03 -4.07 -3.89
CA LEU A 164 -3.61 -4.61 -5.17
C LEU A 164 -2.98 -5.99 -4.99
N ASN A 165 -3.25 -6.88 -5.94
CA ASN A 165 -2.55 -8.14 -6.10
C ASN A 165 -2.09 -8.23 -7.57
N ALA A 166 -0.92 -8.79 -7.84
CA ALA A 166 -0.41 -8.85 -9.22
C ALA A 166 -1.29 -9.69 -10.16
N LYS A 167 -2.12 -10.61 -9.63
CA LYS A 167 -3.13 -11.36 -10.39
C LYS A 167 -4.27 -10.47 -10.92
N SER A 168 -4.32 -9.18 -10.56
CA SER A 168 -5.33 -8.24 -11.09
C SER A 168 -5.11 -7.85 -12.56
N SER A 169 -4.01 -8.24 -13.17
CA SER A 169 -3.65 -7.94 -14.56
C SER A 169 -2.95 -9.14 -15.18
N GLU A 170 -3.23 -9.46 -16.43
CA GLU A 170 -2.46 -10.47 -17.19
C GLU A 170 -1.15 -9.91 -17.76
N LEU A 171 -0.98 -8.58 -17.74
CA LEU A 171 0.21 -7.90 -18.25
C LEU A 171 1.31 -7.83 -17.18
N ASP A 172 2.56 -8.08 -17.58
CA ASP A 172 3.75 -7.91 -16.73
C ASP A 172 3.96 -6.44 -16.31
N GLU A 173 3.46 -5.50 -17.11
CA GLU A 173 3.46 -4.06 -16.81
C GLU A 173 2.05 -3.49 -16.94
N PHE A 174 1.57 -2.82 -15.90
CA PHE A 174 0.25 -2.19 -15.94
C PHE A 174 0.15 -0.96 -15.04
N THR A 175 -0.98 -0.28 -15.17
CA THR A 175 -1.23 0.99 -14.49
C THR A 175 -2.39 0.87 -13.52
N LYS A 176 -2.24 1.42 -12.32
CA LYS A 176 -3.33 1.58 -11.36
C LYS A 176 -3.54 3.05 -11.04
N THR A 177 -4.76 3.53 -11.23
CA THR A 177 -5.13 4.92 -10.89
C THR A 177 -5.68 4.97 -9.47
N ILE A 178 -5.20 5.92 -8.66
CA ILE A 178 -5.71 6.20 -7.31
C ILE A 178 -6.20 7.65 -7.29
N LEU A 179 -7.46 7.85 -6.86
CA LEU A 179 -8.08 9.17 -6.81
C LEU A 179 -8.04 9.71 -5.37
N LEU A 180 -7.46 10.89 -5.17
CA LEU A 180 -7.46 11.58 -3.88
C LEU A 180 -8.54 12.66 -3.87
N GLU A 181 -9.30 12.70 -2.78
CA GLU A 181 -10.33 13.70 -2.55
C GLU A 181 -9.75 14.84 -1.73
N LYS A 182 -9.92 16.06 -2.21
CA LYS A 182 -9.37 17.26 -1.56
C LYS A 182 -10.07 17.48 -0.22
N ASP A 183 -9.29 17.80 0.81
CA ASP A 183 -9.86 18.19 2.10
C ASP A 183 -10.26 19.68 2.02
N PRO A 184 -11.57 19.99 2.07
CA PRO A 184 -12.05 21.38 2.07
C PRO A 184 -11.65 22.18 3.31
N ASN A 185 -11.09 21.54 4.35
CA ASN A 185 -10.70 22.15 5.62
C ASN A 185 -11.87 22.90 6.29
N LEU A 186 -13.02 22.23 6.36
CA LEU A 186 -14.26 22.80 6.92
C LEU A 186 -14.08 23.15 8.40
N SER A 187 -14.77 24.18 8.86
CA SER A 187 -14.74 24.61 10.26
C SER A 187 -16.09 25.19 10.66
N PHE A 188 -16.48 24.94 11.92
CA PHE A 188 -17.49 25.75 12.59
C PHE A 188 -16.90 27.11 12.94
N LEU A 189 -17.66 28.15 12.64
CA LEU A 189 -17.40 29.52 13.04
C LEU A 189 -18.65 30.05 13.73
N ALA A 190 -18.48 30.61 14.92
CA ALA A 190 -19.54 31.26 15.64
C ALA A 190 -19.01 32.53 16.32
N PHE A 191 -19.88 33.52 16.45
CA PHE A 191 -19.64 34.73 17.21
C PHE A 191 -20.75 34.86 18.24
N VAL A 192 -20.39 34.84 19.52
CA VAL A 192 -21.36 34.91 20.62
C VAL A 192 -21.34 36.31 21.20
N THR A 193 -22.50 36.95 21.22
CA THR A 193 -22.65 38.33 21.68
C THR A 193 -23.66 38.46 22.81
N ASP A 194 -23.55 39.56 23.54
CA ASP A 194 -24.61 40.02 24.43
C ASP A 194 -25.80 40.50 23.58
N ALA A 195 -27.00 40.01 23.91
CA ALA A 195 -28.19 40.31 23.13
C ALA A 195 -28.64 41.79 23.21
N LYS A 196 -28.19 42.55 24.20
CA LYS A 196 -28.52 43.98 24.37
C LYS A 196 -27.45 44.88 23.77
N THR A 197 -26.17 44.60 24.03
CA THR A 197 -25.08 45.48 23.61
C THR A 197 -24.47 45.09 22.26
N ASN A 198 -24.72 43.86 21.77
CA ASN A 198 -24.04 43.24 20.62
C ASN A 198 -22.53 43.08 20.78
N GLU A 199 -21.99 43.30 21.98
CA GLU A 199 -20.57 43.09 22.26
C GLU A 199 -20.28 41.59 22.36
N GLY A 200 -19.09 41.18 21.92
CA GLY A 200 -18.64 39.80 22.00
C GLY A 200 -18.48 39.32 23.45
N LEU A 201 -18.94 38.11 23.74
CA LEU A 201 -18.88 37.52 25.08
C LEU A 201 -17.71 36.56 25.21
N SER A 202 -16.72 36.92 26.05
CA SER A 202 -15.66 36.00 26.45
C SER A 202 -16.17 34.82 27.26
N ASP A 203 -15.42 33.72 27.33
CA ASP A 203 -15.63 32.63 28.28
C ASP A 203 -17.04 32.03 28.27
N VAL A 204 -17.74 32.09 27.15
CA VAL A 204 -18.98 31.35 26.94
C VAL A 204 -18.59 29.91 26.65
N LYS A 205 -19.07 28.98 27.46
CA LYS A 205 -18.89 27.56 27.20
C LYS A 205 -19.81 27.15 26.07
N ILE A 206 -19.20 26.80 24.95
CA ILE A 206 -19.86 26.20 23.80
C ILE A 206 -19.72 24.69 23.93
N ARG A 207 -20.82 23.96 23.77
CA ARG A 207 -20.84 22.51 23.67
C ARG A 207 -21.58 22.12 22.41
N ILE A 208 -20.91 21.37 21.54
CA ILE A 208 -21.47 20.89 20.28
C ILE A 208 -21.67 19.38 20.40
N LYS A 209 -22.92 18.93 20.26
CA LYS A 209 -23.29 17.51 20.28
C LYS A 209 -23.75 17.09 18.90
N ASP A 210 -23.12 16.07 18.33
CA ASP A 210 -23.57 15.45 17.09
C ASP A 210 -24.86 14.68 17.34
N LEU A 211 -25.92 15.03 16.61
CA LEU A 211 -27.25 14.46 16.82
C LEU A 211 -27.41 13.08 16.19
N PHE A 212 -26.53 12.66 15.28
CA PHE A 212 -26.52 11.31 14.73
C PHE A 212 -25.80 10.35 15.67
N THR A 213 -24.57 10.69 16.09
CA THR A 213 -23.76 9.81 16.94
C THR A 213 -24.06 9.95 18.43
N LYS A 214 -24.78 11.03 18.82
CA LYS A 214 -25.05 11.46 20.19
C LYS A 214 -23.81 11.85 21.00
N GLN A 215 -22.62 11.88 20.38
CA GLN A 215 -21.37 12.23 21.04
C GLN A 215 -21.16 13.75 21.09
N VAL A 216 -20.42 14.21 22.10
CA VAL A 216 -19.96 15.60 22.17
C VAL A 216 -18.78 15.74 21.21
N PHE A 217 -18.98 16.52 20.17
CA PHE A 217 -17.96 16.83 19.16
C PHE A 217 -16.92 17.82 19.70
N ASP A 218 -17.35 18.83 20.44
CA ASP A 218 -16.47 19.80 21.06
C ASP A 218 -17.09 20.41 22.32
N SER A 219 -16.24 20.80 23.27
CA SER A 219 -16.65 21.68 24.36
C SER A 219 -15.50 22.62 24.73
N SER A 220 -15.63 23.89 24.36
CA SER A 220 -14.58 24.91 24.51
C SER A 220 -15.19 26.24 24.95
N LEU A 221 -14.34 27.17 25.36
CA LEU A 221 -14.74 28.54 25.68
C LEU A 221 -14.56 29.45 24.45
N THR A 222 -15.39 30.48 24.33
CA THR A 222 -15.18 31.58 23.36
C THR A 222 -13.94 32.40 23.72
N SER A 223 -13.35 33.02 22.70
CA SER A 223 -12.26 33.99 22.85
C SER A 223 -12.71 35.26 23.59
N PRO A 224 -11.80 36.15 24.02
CA PRO A 224 -12.14 37.42 24.68
C PRO A 224 -13.12 38.30 23.90
N VAL A 225 -13.18 38.16 22.58
CA VAL A 225 -14.08 38.91 21.70
C VAL A 225 -15.32 38.11 21.29
N GLY A 226 -15.58 36.95 21.89
CA GLY A 226 -16.76 36.13 21.60
C GLY A 226 -16.64 35.21 20.38
N GLU A 227 -15.48 35.15 19.74
CA GLU A 227 -15.25 34.23 18.61
C GLU A 227 -15.08 32.79 19.07
N TYR A 228 -15.58 31.88 18.23
CA TYR A 228 -15.35 30.45 18.33
C TYR A 228 -15.04 29.88 16.94
N ARG A 229 -13.99 29.06 16.89
CA ARG A 229 -13.61 28.32 15.69
C ARG A 229 -13.26 26.88 16.05
N LYS A 230 -13.84 25.92 15.32
CA LYS A 230 -13.49 24.51 15.46
C LYS A 230 -13.45 23.79 14.12
N SER A 231 -12.35 23.10 13.85
CA SER A 231 -12.18 22.30 12.63
C SER A 231 -13.17 21.14 12.59
N LEU A 232 -13.86 20.97 11.47
CA LEU A 232 -14.71 19.82 11.14
C LEU A 232 -13.87 18.74 10.45
N ALA A 233 -12.79 18.31 11.12
CA ALA A 233 -11.84 17.36 10.54
C ALA A 233 -12.53 16.08 10.06
N GLY A 234 -12.18 15.62 8.86
CA GLY A 234 -12.75 14.42 8.24
C GLY A 234 -14.14 14.59 7.61
N ARG A 235 -14.77 15.76 7.72
CA ARG A 235 -16.06 16.04 7.06
C ARG A 235 -15.89 16.48 5.62
N LYS A 236 -16.79 16.02 4.76
CA LYS A 236 -16.79 16.26 3.32
C LYS A 236 -17.90 17.23 2.92
N ILE A 237 -17.72 17.89 1.78
CA ILE A 237 -18.79 18.69 1.18
C ILE A 237 -19.95 17.75 0.83
N GLY A 238 -21.16 18.10 1.28
CA GLY A 238 -22.37 17.30 1.08
C GLY A 238 -22.70 16.32 2.20
N ASP A 239 -21.83 16.17 3.21
CA ASP A 239 -22.17 15.41 4.42
C ASP A 239 -23.43 15.98 5.08
N LYS A 240 -24.30 15.09 5.54
CA LYS A 240 -25.42 15.47 6.40
C LYS A 240 -24.91 15.75 7.81
N LEU A 241 -25.13 16.97 8.27
CA LEU A 241 -24.73 17.45 9.58
C LEU A 241 -25.98 17.79 10.37
N ALA A 242 -26.02 17.36 11.63
CA ALA A 242 -27.05 17.74 12.59
C ALA A 242 -26.39 17.86 13.96
N TYR A 243 -26.40 19.07 14.51
CA TYR A 243 -25.74 19.40 15.77
C TYR A 243 -26.68 20.17 16.69
N GLU A 244 -26.61 19.84 17.98
CA GLU A 244 -27.14 20.67 19.06
C GLU A 244 -25.97 21.46 19.65
N ILE A 245 -26.12 22.78 19.68
CA ILE A 245 -25.12 23.72 20.18
C ILE A 245 -25.68 24.35 21.45
N THR A 246 -25.05 24.07 22.58
CA THR A 246 -25.40 24.65 23.88
C THR A 246 -24.40 25.74 24.24
N LEU A 247 -24.90 26.92 24.63
CA LEU A 247 -24.14 28.06 25.10
C LEU A 247 -24.43 28.30 26.59
N GLU A 248 -23.40 28.25 27.43
CA GLU A 248 -23.51 28.43 28.88
C GLU A 248 -22.51 29.48 29.38
N LYS A 249 -23.01 30.51 30.08
CA LYS A 249 -22.18 31.49 30.78
C LYS A 249 -22.89 31.93 32.07
N LYS A 250 -22.16 32.03 33.18
CA LYS A 250 -22.71 32.50 34.45
C LYS A 250 -23.29 33.91 34.30
N GLY A 251 -24.52 34.11 34.78
CA GLY A 251 -25.24 35.39 34.65
C GLY A 251 -26.04 35.53 33.35
N TYR A 252 -25.95 34.56 32.43
CA TYR A 252 -26.73 34.48 31.20
C TYR A 252 -27.68 33.29 31.23
N VAL A 253 -28.78 33.38 30.49
CA VAL A 253 -29.67 32.24 30.25
C VAL A 253 -28.97 31.29 29.27
N THR A 254 -28.99 29.99 29.57
CA THR A 254 -28.49 28.96 28.65
C THR A 254 -29.27 28.99 27.34
N ASN A 255 -28.55 29.03 26.22
CA ASN A 255 -29.13 29.00 24.89
C ASN A 255 -28.82 27.66 24.21
N VAL A 256 -29.82 27.07 23.55
CA VAL A 256 -29.69 25.81 22.83
C VAL A 256 -30.16 26.03 21.39
N LEU A 257 -29.27 25.76 20.44
CA LEU A 257 -29.49 25.94 19.02
C LEU A 257 -29.35 24.60 18.31
N ASN A 258 -30.17 24.37 17.30
CA ASN A 258 -30.01 23.22 16.41
C ASN A 258 -29.49 23.71 15.06
N TYR A 259 -28.39 23.12 14.60
CA TYR A 259 -27.81 23.35 13.30
C TYR A 259 -27.94 22.10 12.45
N THR A 260 -28.46 22.26 11.23
CA THR A 260 -28.52 21.18 10.25
C THR A 260 -27.97 21.67 8.91
N ALA A 261 -27.19 20.85 8.23
CA ALA A 261 -26.71 21.10 6.87
C ALA A 261 -26.67 19.79 6.06
N GLY A 262 -26.78 19.92 4.74
CA GLY A 262 -26.89 18.80 3.81
C GLY A 262 -28.16 18.91 2.96
N ASN A 263 -28.08 18.46 1.71
CA ASN A 263 -29.23 18.38 0.79
C ASN A 263 -30.19 17.24 1.16
#